data_AF-A0A9C7WH10-F1
#
_entry.id   AF-A0A9C7WH10-F1
#
_cell.length_a   1.000
_cell.length_b   1.000
_cell.length_c   1.000
_cell.angle_alpha   90.00
_cell.angle_beta   90.00
_cell.angle_gamma   90.00
#
_symmetry.space_group_name_H-M   'P 1'
#
loop_
_entity.id
_entity.type
_entity.pdbx_description
1 polymer ?
#
loop_
_entity_poly.entity_id
_entity_poly.type
_entity_poly.pdbx_seq_one_letter_code
_entity_poly.pdbx_strand_id
1 'polypeptide(L)'
;LFDKYKKAGFDIPTVMVTGTGNEEIAVEAMKAGVYDYVVKTADLGYLKTLPFVVQESLRRRQMEEELEKAREREVELERLKAVREIVITLSHEINNPLTVILGAVELMLMHSRKFDDETVAQLKMIEMNAQRIKKLVHKLNKINRLYTTPYLGKEMMIDVERSAKGDETP
;
A
#
# COMPACT_ATOMS: atom_id res chain seq x y z
N LEU A 1 -7.32 0.14 35.49
CA LEU A 1 -8.09 1.08 34.64
C LEU A 1 -7.46 1.23 33.25
N PHE A 2 -6.16 1.54 33.17
CA PHE A 2 -5.39 1.54 31.92
C PHE A 2 -5.57 0.27 31.07
N ASP A 3 -5.40 -0.92 31.66
CA ASP A 3 -5.59 -2.19 30.92
C ASP A 3 -6.99 -2.37 30.33
N LYS A 4 -8.01 -1.76 30.94
CA LYS A 4 -9.38 -1.81 30.44
C LYS A 4 -9.51 -1.01 29.14
N TYR A 5 -8.90 0.18 29.07
CA TYR A 5 -8.92 1.01 27.87
C TYR A 5 -8.06 0.42 26.76
N LYS A 6 -6.88 -0.11 27.09
CA LYS A 6 -6.01 -0.80 26.14
C LYS A 6 -6.68 -2.03 25.53
N LYS A 7 -7.34 -2.87 26.34
CA LYS A 7 -8.11 -4.04 25.86
C LYS A 7 -9.34 -3.65 25.03
N ALA A 8 -9.89 -2.45 25.23
CA ALA A 8 -10.98 -1.92 24.43
C ALA A 8 -10.50 -1.28 23.11
N GLY A 9 -9.20 -1.33 22.80
CA GLY A 9 -8.62 -0.80 21.56
C GLY A 9 -8.30 0.70 21.59
N PHE A 10 -8.41 1.35 22.75
CA PHE A 10 -7.99 2.74 22.88
C PHE A 10 -6.49 2.83 23.12
N ASP A 11 -5.78 3.30 22.09
CA ASP A 11 -4.36 3.59 22.14
C ASP A 11 -4.13 5.08 22.43
N ILE A 12 -4.32 5.45 23.70
CA ILE A 12 -4.19 6.83 24.19
C ILE A 12 -3.01 6.96 25.16
N PRO A 13 -2.15 7.99 25.00
CA PRO A 13 -1.04 8.22 25.90
C PRO A 13 -1.58 8.49 27.32
N THR A 14 -1.20 7.62 28.24
CA THR A 14 -1.68 7.64 29.63
C THR A 14 -0.57 8.13 30.54
N VAL A 15 -0.85 9.16 31.34
CA VAL A 15 0.05 9.65 32.40
C VAL A 15 -0.55 9.27 33.75
N MET A 16 0.22 8.59 34.60
CA MET A 16 -0.22 8.19 35.94
C MET A 16 0.15 9.26 36.98
N VAL A 17 -0.73 9.55 37.93
CA VAL A 17 -0.40 10.40 39.07
C VAL A 17 -0.37 9.56 40.34
N THR A 18 0.77 9.52 41.03
CA THR A 18 1.00 8.62 42.19
C THR A 18 1.29 9.40 43.47
N GLY A 19 1.07 8.81 44.65
CA GLY A 19 1.52 9.40 45.92
C GLY A 19 3.02 9.17 46.17
N THR A 20 3.61 9.95 47.08
CA THR A 20 5.00 9.76 47.54
C THR A 20 5.17 8.36 48.16
N GLY A 21 6.22 7.63 47.78
CA GLY A 21 6.50 6.26 48.24
C GLY A 21 5.95 5.13 47.36
N ASN A 22 5.25 5.44 46.25
CA ASN A 22 4.67 4.46 45.33
C ASN A 22 5.48 4.30 44.03
N GLU A 23 6.79 4.42 44.09
CA GLU A 23 7.68 4.39 42.91
C GLU A 23 7.70 3.00 42.25
N GLU A 24 7.61 1.92 43.02
CA GLU A 24 7.51 0.56 42.49
C GLU A 24 6.26 0.38 41.61
N ILE A 25 5.12 0.93 42.04
CA ILE A 25 3.86 0.92 41.28
C ILE A 25 4.02 1.72 39.97
N ALA A 26 4.77 2.83 40.00
CA ALA A 26 5.07 3.60 38.80
C ALA A 26 5.89 2.78 37.80
N VAL A 27 6.92 2.06 38.27
CA VAL A 27 7.74 1.19 37.40
C VAL A 27 6.92 0.07 36.78
N GLU A 28 6.04 -0.57 37.56
CA GLU A 28 5.14 -1.61 37.03
C GLU A 28 4.17 -1.05 35.98
N ALA A 29 3.61 0.13 36.22
CA ALA A 29 2.72 0.79 35.27
C ALA A 29 3.44 1.16 33.97
N MET A 30 4.69 1.63 34.04
CA MET A 30 5.51 1.93 32.86
C MET A 30 5.76 0.65 32.03
N LYS A 31 6.06 -0.48 32.69
CA LYS A 31 6.20 -1.79 32.02
C LYS A 31 4.90 -2.25 31.35
N ALA A 32 3.74 -1.88 31.90
CA ALA A 32 2.44 -2.16 31.28
C ALA A 32 2.12 -1.27 30.06
N GLY A 33 2.85 -0.17 29.87
CA GLY A 33 2.71 0.76 28.75
C GLY A 33 2.05 2.09 29.10
N VAL A 34 2.06 2.48 30.38
CA VAL A 34 1.86 3.89 30.76
C VAL A 34 3.01 4.71 30.17
N TYR A 35 2.69 5.87 29.60
CA TYR A 35 3.67 6.70 28.90
C TYR A 35 4.61 7.40 29.86
N ASP A 36 4.06 7.90 30.97
CA ASP A 36 4.82 8.57 32.01
C ASP A 36 4.04 8.64 33.33
N TYR A 37 4.69 9.11 34.39
CA TYR A 37 4.03 9.36 35.66
C TYR A 37 4.47 10.67 36.32
N VAL A 38 3.63 11.17 37.22
CA VAL A 38 3.89 12.37 38.03
C VAL A 38 3.64 12.04 39.49
N VAL A 39 4.61 12.33 40.35
CA VAL A 39 4.45 12.18 41.79
C VAL A 39 3.65 13.36 42.35
N LYS A 40 2.54 13.07 43.02
CA LYS A 40 1.70 14.02 43.73
C LYS A 40 2.45 14.55 44.95
N THR A 41 2.84 15.81 44.89
CA THR A 41 3.46 16.51 46.00
C THR A 41 2.42 17.27 46.82
N ALA A 42 2.58 17.31 48.15
CA ALA A 42 1.63 17.97 49.06
C ALA A 42 1.57 19.50 48.86
N ASP A 43 2.65 20.10 48.37
CA ASP A 43 2.76 21.52 48.04
C ASP A 43 2.09 21.90 46.70
N LEU A 44 1.38 20.96 46.06
CA LEU A 44 0.78 21.10 44.73
C LEU A 44 1.78 21.40 43.60
N GLY A 45 3.09 21.30 43.85
CA GLY A 45 4.14 21.51 42.84
C GLY A 45 3.97 20.62 41.60
N TYR A 46 3.46 19.40 41.78
CA TYR A 46 3.17 18.47 40.69
C TYR A 46 2.19 19.01 39.64
N LEU A 47 1.29 19.95 40.00
CA LEU A 47 0.36 20.59 39.04
C LEU A 47 1.08 21.50 38.05
N LYS A 48 2.30 21.96 38.36
CA LYS A 48 3.14 22.72 37.42
C LYS A 48 3.85 21.81 36.42
N THR A 49 4.19 20.59 36.83
CA THR A 49 4.90 19.61 36.00
C THR A 49 3.95 18.79 35.13
N LEU A 50 2.74 18.52 35.61
CA LEU A 50 1.76 17.69 34.91
C LEU A 50 1.46 18.16 33.48
N PRO A 51 1.24 19.46 33.18
CA PRO A 51 1.02 19.90 31.80
C PRO A 51 2.17 19.56 30.86
N PHE A 52 3.42 19.67 31.33
CA PHE A 52 4.60 19.35 30.55
C PHE A 52 4.67 17.84 30.24
N VAL A 53 4.46 17.00 31.24
CA VAL A 53 4.47 15.53 31.08
C VAL A 53 3.35 15.07 30.13
N VAL A 54 2.17 15.67 30.24
CA VAL A 54 1.06 15.40 29.31
C VAL A 54 1.41 15.84 27.89
N GLN A 55 1.96 17.04 27.70
CA GLN A 55 2.39 17.51 26.38
C GLN A 55 3.44 16.61 25.76
N GLU A 56 4.44 16.19 26.54
CA GLU A 56 5.49 15.30 26.06
C GLU A 56 4.95 13.92 25.69
N SER A 57 4.04 13.37 26.50
CA SER A 57 3.37 12.10 26.20
C SER A 57 2.55 12.17 24.92
N LEU A 58 1.83 13.27 24.69
CA LEU A 58 1.09 13.51 23.45
C LEU A 58 2.02 13.66 22.24
N ARG A 59 3.10 14.43 22.37
CA ARG A 59 4.11 14.62 21.31
C ARG A 59 4.75 13.29 20.92
N ARG A 60 5.14 12.48 21.91
CA ARG A 60 5.68 11.15 21.70
C ARG A 60 4.71 10.26 20.94
N ARG A 61 3.43 10.27 21.34
CA ARG A 61 2.38 9.51 20.63
C ARG A 61 2.25 9.95 19.17
N GLN A 62 2.21 11.25 18.91
CA GLN A 62 2.13 11.78 17.54
C GLN A 62 3.31 11.32 16.68
N MET A 63 4.53 11.35 17.23
CA MET A 63 5.71 10.85 16.52
C MET A 63 5.64 9.35 16.24
N GLU A 64 5.15 8.55 17.20
CA GLU A 64 4.94 7.12 17.00
C GLU A 64 3.88 6.84 15.91
N GLU A 65 2.78 7.60 15.87
CA GLU A 65 1.77 7.49 14.80
C GLU A 65 2.30 7.91 13.42
N GLU A 66 3.08 8.98 13.35
CA GLU A 66 3.71 9.43 12.11
C GLU A 66 4.70 8.41 11.58
N LEU A 67 5.52 7.82 12.47
CA LEU A 67 6.46 6.78 12.12
C LEU A 67 5.75 5.52 11.59
N GLU A 68 4.66 5.11 12.24
CA GLU A 68 3.89 3.94 11.79
C GLU A 68 3.28 4.19 10.40
N LYS A 69 2.64 5.35 10.20
CA LYS A 69 2.10 5.74 8.88
C LYS A 69 3.20 5.84 7.82
N ALA A 70 4.41 6.30 8.18
CA ALA A 70 5.53 6.36 7.26
C ALA A 70 6.00 4.96 6.84
N ARG A 71 6.10 4.03 7.80
CA ARG A 71 6.44 2.62 7.53
C ARG A 71 5.41 1.92 6.67
N GLU A 72 4.12 2.12 6.94
CA GLU A 72 3.05 1.55 6.11
C GLU A 72 3.16 2.03 4.66
N ARG A 73 3.41 3.33 4.44
CA ARG A 73 3.62 3.90 3.09
C ARG A 73 4.90 3.38 2.43
N GLU A 74 5.98 3.22 3.19
CA GLU A 74 7.23 2.67 2.67
C GLU A 74 7.03 1.25 2.14
N VAL A 75 6.35 0.39 2.90
CA VAL A 75 6.00 -0.97 2.48
C VAL A 75 5.12 -0.96 1.22
N GLU A 76 4.16 -0.04 1.12
CA GLU A 76 3.31 0.11 -0.07
C GLU A 76 4.14 0.52 -1.30
N LEU A 77 5.06 1.48 -1.14
CA LEU A 77 5.93 1.95 -2.20
C LEU A 77 6.92 0.87 -2.67
N GLU A 78 7.50 0.09 -1.75
CA GLU A 78 8.37 -1.03 -2.09
C GLU A 78 7.62 -2.09 -2.91
N ARG A 79 6.39 -2.44 -2.51
CA ARG A 79 5.54 -3.38 -3.26
C ARG A 79 5.23 -2.84 -4.66
N LEU A 80 4.85 -1.58 -4.78
CA LEU A 80 4.59 -0.95 -6.08
C LEU A 80 5.84 -0.93 -6.96
N LYS A 81 7.01 -0.65 -6.40
CA LYS A 81 8.29 -0.65 -7.11
C LYS A 81 8.59 -2.03 -7.69
N ALA A 82 8.49 -3.09 -6.88
CA ALA A 82 8.71 -4.46 -7.33
C ALA A 82 7.75 -4.85 -8.47
N VAL A 83 6.46 -4.51 -8.35
CA VAL A 83 5.48 -4.77 -9.41
C VAL A 83 5.83 -4.00 -10.69
N ARG A 84 6.22 -2.72 -10.58
CA ARG A 84 6.62 -1.91 -11.74
C ARG A 84 7.84 -2.47 -12.47
N GLU A 85 8.86 -2.90 -11.75
CA GLU A 85 10.06 -3.51 -12.35
C GLU A 85 9.71 -4.78 -13.15
N ILE A 86 8.83 -5.62 -12.60
CA ILE A 86 8.32 -6.81 -13.30
C ILE A 86 7.51 -6.41 -14.55
N VAL A 87 6.59 -5.44 -14.41
CA VAL A 87 5.76 -4.98 -15.53
C VAL A 87 6.59 -4.43 -16.68
N ILE A 88 7.63 -3.64 -16.40
CA ILE A 88 8.54 -3.10 -17.42
C ILE A 88 9.22 -4.24 -18.17
N THR A 89 9.80 -5.19 -17.44
CA THR A 89 10.50 -6.35 -18.01
C THR A 89 9.57 -7.17 -18.89
N LEU A 90 8.42 -7.58 -18.36
CA LEU A 90 7.41 -8.35 -19.10
C LEU A 90 6.89 -7.59 -20.31
N SER A 91 6.74 -6.27 -20.23
CA SER A 91 6.29 -5.47 -21.36
C SER A 91 7.26 -5.52 -22.53
N HIS A 92 8.57 -5.43 -22.26
CA HIS A 92 9.57 -5.59 -23.30
C HIS A 92 9.54 -7.01 -23.89
N GLU A 93 9.51 -8.03 -23.03
CA GLU A 93 9.49 -9.43 -23.48
C GLU A 93 8.24 -9.82 -24.26
N ILE A 94 7.08 -9.22 -23.98
CA ILE A 94 5.83 -9.45 -24.73
C ILE A 94 5.80 -8.62 -26.03
N ASN A 95 6.27 -7.37 -26.00
CA ASN A 95 6.24 -6.52 -27.19
C ASN A 95 7.15 -7.03 -28.30
N ASN A 96 8.26 -7.70 -27.97
CA ASN A 96 9.17 -8.28 -28.95
C ASN A 96 8.49 -9.31 -29.88
N PRO A 97 7.92 -10.43 -29.38
CA PRO A 97 7.21 -11.38 -30.22
C PRO A 97 5.95 -10.78 -30.86
N LEU A 98 5.23 -9.88 -30.19
CA LEU A 98 4.08 -9.19 -30.80
C LEU A 98 4.47 -8.36 -32.02
N THR A 99 5.63 -7.71 -31.98
CA THR A 99 6.14 -6.92 -33.11
C THR A 99 6.45 -7.83 -34.30
N VAL A 100 7.04 -9.00 -34.06
CA VAL A 100 7.29 -10.00 -35.10
C VAL A 100 5.99 -10.54 -35.68
N ILE A 101 5.02 -10.91 -34.83
CA ILE A 101 3.71 -11.42 -35.25
C ILE A 101 2.98 -10.38 -36.09
N LEU A 102 2.88 -9.14 -35.61
CA LEU A 102 2.21 -8.05 -36.34
C LEU A 102 2.90 -7.78 -37.67
N GLY A 103 4.23 -7.66 -37.69
CA GLY A 103 4.96 -7.44 -38.95
C GLY A 103 4.77 -8.56 -39.96
N ALA A 104 4.78 -9.83 -39.52
CA ALA A 104 4.51 -10.96 -40.40
C ALA A 104 3.08 -10.93 -40.98
N VAL A 105 2.08 -10.68 -40.13
CA VAL A 105 0.68 -10.59 -40.52
C VAL A 105 0.45 -9.41 -41.47
N GLU A 106 1.03 -8.25 -41.19
CA GLU A 106 0.96 -7.06 -42.03
C GLU A 106 1.55 -7.34 -43.44
N LEU A 107 2.72 -7.97 -43.52
CA LEU A 107 3.35 -8.36 -44.80
C LEU A 107 2.51 -9.37 -45.60
N MET A 108 1.85 -10.32 -44.93
CA MET A 108 0.93 -11.27 -45.57
C MET A 108 -0.33 -10.55 -46.07
N LEU A 109 -0.90 -9.66 -45.27
CA LEU A 109 -2.08 -8.86 -45.65
C LEU A 109 -1.80 -7.89 -46.82
N MET A 110 -0.56 -7.38 -46.96
CA MET A 110 -0.16 -6.62 -48.15
C MET A 110 -0.28 -7.44 -49.46
N HIS A 111 -0.15 -8.76 -49.37
CA HIS A 111 -0.31 -9.69 -50.48
C HIS A 111 -1.61 -10.50 -50.39
N SER A 112 -2.65 -9.93 -49.78
CA SER A 112 -3.93 -10.61 -49.48
C SER A 112 -4.56 -11.32 -50.68
N ARG A 113 -4.40 -10.78 -51.90
CA ARG A 113 -4.89 -11.38 -53.15
C ARG A 113 -4.32 -12.77 -53.47
N LYS A 114 -3.22 -13.18 -52.82
CA LYS A 114 -2.62 -14.52 -52.97
C LYS A 114 -3.26 -15.57 -52.06
N PHE A 115 -4.15 -15.16 -51.16
CA PHE A 115 -4.81 -16.01 -50.17
C PHE A 115 -6.31 -16.02 -50.43
N ASP A 116 -6.97 -17.10 -50.00
CA ASP A 116 -8.44 -17.15 -50.00
C ASP A 116 -9.04 -16.26 -48.90
N ASP A 117 -10.35 -16.01 -48.99
CA ASP A 117 -11.07 -15.13 -48.07
C ASP A 117 -11.03 -15.64 -46.62
N GLU A 118 -10.98 -16.96 -46.42
CA GLU A 118 -10.90 -17.58 -45.09
C GLU A 118 -9.54 -17.27 -44.44
N THR A 119 -8.44 -17.46 -45.16
CA THR A 119 -7.09 -17.15 -44.68
C THR A 119 -6.95 -15.66 -44.39
N VAL A 120 -7.48 -14.79 -45.25
CA VAL A 120 -7.47 -13.33 -45.00
C VAL A 120 -8.26 -12.98 -43.73
N ALA A 121 -9.40 -13.63 -43.47
CA ALA A 121 -10.17 -13.43 -42.25
C ALA A 121 -9.41 -13.89 -41.00
N GLN A 122 -8.72 -15.04 -41.06
CA GLN A 122 -7.88 -15.52 -39.97
C GLN A 122 -6.70 -14.57 -39.68
N LEU A 123 -6.02 -14.06 -40.72
CA LEU A 123 -4.93 -13.07 -40.56
C LEU A 123 -5.41 -11.80 -39.86
N LYS A 124 -6.58 -11.26 -40.24
CA LYS A 124 -7.18 -10.10 -39.57
C LYS A 124 -7.54 -10.40 -38.11
N MET A 125 -8.00 -11.61 -37.82
CA MET A 125 -8.30 -12.01 -36.44
C MET A 125 -7.02 -12.07 -35.59
N ILE A 126 -5.91 -12.57 -36.14
CA ILE A 126 -4.60 -12.59 -35.47
C ILE A 126 -4.12 -11.15 -35.22
N GLU A 127 -4.18 -10.29 -36.23
CA GLU A 127 -3.83 -8.87 -36.11
C GLU A 127 -4.63 -8.19 -34.98
N MET A 128 -5.94 -8.36 -34.98
CA MET A 128 -6.83 -7.78 -33.96
C MET A 128 -6.48 -8.26 -32.54
N ASN A 129 -6.22 -9.56 -32.36
CA ASN A 129 -5.84 -10.11 -31.05
C ASN A 129 -4.45 -9.63 -30.61
N ALA A 130 -3.46 -9.59 -31.51
CA ALA A 130 -2.14 -9.06 -31.21
C ALA A 130 -2.20 -7.57 -30.81
N GLN A 131 -3.00 -6.76 -31.52
CA GLN A 131 -3.25 -5.37 -31.13
C GLN A 131 -3.98 -5.25 -29.78
N ARG A 132 -4.91 -6.16 -29.47
CA ARG A 132 -5.57 -6.20 -28.14
C ARG A 132 -4.57 -6.48 -27.02
N ILE A 133 -3.66 -7.44 -27.21
CA ILE A 133 -2.60 -7.73 -26.23
C ILE A 133 -1.69 -6.51 -26.08
N LYS A 134 -1.26 -5.87 -27.17
CA LYS A 134 -0.45 -4.64 -27.13
C LYS A 134 -1.11 -3.52 -26.31
N LYS A 135 -2.43 -3.33 -26.46
CA LYS A 135 -3.20 -2.38 -25.64
C LYS A 135 -3.21 -2.75 -24.16
N LEU A 136 -3.35 -4.03 -23.82
CA LEU A 136 -3.30 -4.50 -22.43
C LEU A 136 -1.92 -4.29 -21.80
N VAL A 137 -0.84 -4.62 -22.50
CA VAL A 137 0.53 -4.35 -22.06
C VAL A 137 0.74 -2.86 -21.82
N HIS A 138 0.22 -2.01 -22.69
CA HIS A 138 0.29 -0.56 -22.48
C HIS A 138 -0.49 -0.08 -21.24
N LYS A 139 -1.63 -0.70 -20.91
CA LYS A 139 -2.35 -0.43 -19.65
C LYS A 139 -1.53 -0.85 -18.43
N LEU A 140 -0.88 -2.01 -18.46
CA LEU A 140 -0.02 -2.48 -17.36
C LEU A 140 1.08 -1.47 -17.04
N ASN A 141 1.74 -0.91 -18.05
CA ASN A 141 2.80 0.10 -17.87
C ASN A 141 2.33 1.40 -17.18
N LYS A 142 1.02 1.64 -17.11
CA LYS A 142 0.44 2.82 -16.44
C LYS A 142 0.15 2.61 -14.97
N ILE A 143 0.34 1.39 -14.43
CA ILE A 143 0.11 1.09 -13.02
C ILE A 143 0.92 2.06 -12.15
N ASN A 144 0.25 2.82 -11.29
CA ASN A 144 0.87 3.79 -10.39
C ASN A 144 0.42 3.64 -8.92
N ARG A 145 -0.56 2.75 -8.68
CA ARG A 145 -1.02 2.29 -7.37
C ARG A 145 -1.43 0.83 -7.47
N LEU A 146 -1.45 0.12 -6.35
CA LEU A 146 -1.87 -1.28 -6.32
C LEU A 146 -3.26 -1.41 -5.70
N TYR A 147 -4.25 -1.73 -6.53
CA TYR A 147 -5.55 -2.17 -6.05
C TYR A 147 -5.69 -3.66 -6.32
N THR A 148 -6.23 -4.39 -5.35
CA THR A 148 -6.47 -5.82 -5.47
C THR A 148 -7.92 -6.15 -5.21
N THR A 149 -8.40 -7.18 -5.90
CA THR A 149 -9.76 -7.73 -5.75
C THR A 149 -9.65 -9.23 -5.44
N PRO A 150 -10.59 -9.81 -4.67
CA PRO A 150 -10.60 -11.24 -4.41
C PRO A 150 -10.69 -12.03 -5.72
N TYR A 151 -9.84 -13.04 -5.86
CA TYR A 151 -9.85 -13.98 -6.97
C TYR A 151 -9.84 -15.39 -6.42
N LEU A 152 -10.84 -16.19 -6.80
CA LEU A 152 -10.99 -17.61 -6.45
C LEU A 152 -10.47 -18.00 -5.05
N GLY A 153 -11.34 -17.88 -4.04
CA GLY A 153 -11.01 -18.30 -2.68
C GLY A 153 -10.19 -17.26 -1.92
N LYS A 154 -8.92 -17.57 -1.61
CA LYS A 154 -8.05 -16.75 -0.75
C LYS A 154 -7.03 -15.91 -1.52
N GLU A 155 -6.98 -16.02 -2.84
CA GLU A 155 -6.01 -15.30 -3.64
C GLU A 155 -6.52 -13.89 -3.98
N MET A 156 -5.60 -12.95 -4.12
CA MET A 156 -5.90 -11.58 -4.49
C MET A 156 -5.31 -11.32 -5.88
N MET A 157 -6.11 -10.78 -6.79
CA MET A 157 -5.68 -10.40 -8.13
C MET A 157 -5.53 -8.88 -8.20
N ILE A 158 -4.49 -8.41 -8.90
CA ILE A 158 -4.30 -6.99 -9.18
C ILE A 158 -5.38 -6.54 -10.16
N ASP A 159 -6.16 -5.53 -9.77
CA ASP A 159 -7.07 -4.83 -10.66
C ASP A 159 -6.26 -3.85 -11.52
N VAL A 160 -5.88 -4.30 -12.71
CA VAL A 160 -5.05 -3.51 -13.65
C VAL A 160 -5.71 -2.20 -14.05
N GLU A 161 -7.05 -2.18 -14.20
CA GLU A 161 -7.73 -0.96 -14.66
C GLU A 161 -7.74 0.10 -13.59
N ARG A 162 -8.09 -0.27 -12.35
CA ARG A 162 -8.06 0.64 -11.21
C ARG A 162 -6.64 1.08 -10.87
N SER A 163 -5.69 0.15 -10.92
CA SER A 163 -4.27 0.38 -10.65
C SER A 163 -3.61 1.32 -11.67
N ALA A 164 -4.11 1.36 -12.91
CA ALA A 164 -3.62 2.25 -13.97
C ALA A 164 -4.27 3.65 -13.98
N LYS A 165 -5.50 3.78 -13.48
CA LYS A 165 -6.22 5.07 -13.42
C LYS A 165 -5.94 5.87 -12.14
N GLY A 166 -5.55 5.21 -11.04
CA GLY A 166 -5.48 5.86 -9.74
C GLY A 166 -6.88 6.19 -9.19
N ASP A 167 -6.99 7.13 -8.26
CA ASP A 167 -8.28 7.58 -7.67
C ASP A 167 -9.17 8.38 -8.66
N GLU A 168 -8.93 8.29 -9.97
CA GLU A 168 -9.87 8.79 -10.97
C GLU A 168 -11.03 7.79 -11.15
N THR A 169 -12.03 7.94 -10.30
CA THR A 169 -13.43 7.68 -10.67
C THR A 169 -14.22 8.99 -10.60
N PRO A 170 -15.16 9.23 -11.53
CA PRO A 170 -15.84 10.51 -11.72
C PRO A 170 -16.64 10.99 -10.50
#